data_AF-A0A0A2LPY0-F1
#
_entry.id   AF-A0A0A2LPY0-F1
#
_cell.length_a   1.000
_cell.length_b   1.000
_cell.length_c   1.000
_cell.angle_alpha   90.00
_cell.angle_beta   90.00
_cell.angle_gamma   90.00
#
_symmetry.space_group_name_H-M   'P 1'
#
loop_
_entity.id
_entity.type
_entity.pdbx_description
1 polymer ?
#
loop_
_entity_poly.entity_id
_entity_poly.type
_entity_poly.pdbx_seq_one_letter_code
_entity_poly.pdbx_strand_id
1 'polypeptide(L)'
;MKEIEQIYFNDFGVSFYWRKNDRLLTDRIQVIFKETGFYFTREEVQRFACIVNEMYDKNHCGGCGFRNKCHRFLLKTPVNEIELAVSAQELIDIKDLLEGTLFTVNLNEYINNVCKN
;
A
#
# COMPACT_ATOMS: atom_id res chain seq x y z
N MET A 1 -19.10 17.94 -4.15
CA MET A 1 -19.14 16.76 -3.26
C MET A 1 -17.90 15.93 -3.57
N LYS A 2 -17.05 15.64 -2.58
CA LYS A 2 -15.87 14.77 -2.80
C LYS A 2 -16.34 13.32 -2.70
N GLU A 3 -16.31 12.61 -3.82
CA GLU A 3 -16.69 11.19 -3.93
C GLU A 3 -15.62 10.25 -3.33
N ILE A 4 -14.49 10.81 -2.89
CA ILE A 4 -13.37 10.09 -2.30
C ILE A 4 -12.95 10.73 -0.99
N GLU A 5 -12.50 9.88 -0.06
CA GLU A 5 -11.86 10.29 1.19
C GLU A 5 -10.44 9.74 1.21
N GLN A 6 -9.48 10.65 1.06
CA GLN A 6 -8.07 10.31 0.99
C GLN A 6 -7.55 9.84 2.35
N ILE A 7 -6.82 8.73 2.34
CA ILE A 7 -6.20 8.14 3.54
C ILE A 7 -4.73 8.54 3.62
N TYR A 8 -3.98 8.26 2.56
CA TYR A 8 -2.55 8.56 2.50
C TYR A 8 -2.13 8.76 1.03
N PHE A 9 -1.06 9.50 0.81
CA PHE A 9 -0.44 9.62 -0.50
C PHE A 9 1.06 9.86 -0.33
N ASN A 10 1.80 9.48 -1.36
CA ASN A 10 3.18 9.87 -1.55
C ASN A 10 3.40 10.17 -3.05
N ASP A 11 4.65 10.42 -3.44
CA ASP A 11 4.99 10.77 -4.82
C ASP A 11 4.72 9.61 -5.82
N PHE A 12 4.54 8.38 -5.32
CA PHE A 12 4.34 7.18 -6.13
C PHE A 12 2.88 6.75 -6.26
N GLY A 13 2.04 7.06 -5.27
CA GLY A 13 0.66 6.61 -5.26
C GLY A 13 -0.23 7.26 -4.21
N VAL A 14 -1.50 6.86 -4.22
CA VAL A 14 -2.53 7.37 -3.32
C VAL A 14 -3.44 6.24 -2.86
N SER A 15 -3.87 6.32 -1.60
CA SER A 15 -4.89 5.46 -1.03
C SER A 15 -6.10 6.27 -0.55
N PHE A 16 -7.29 5.74 -0.77
CA PHE A 16 -8.53 6.41 -0.40
C PHE A 16 -9.70 5.44 -0.23
N TYR A 17 -10.72 5.91 0.48
CA TYR A 17 -12.03 5.30 0.55
C TYR A 17 -13.00 5.92 -0.44
N TRP A 18 -13.93 5.13 -0.94
CA TRP A 18 -15.04 5.63 -1.73
C TRP A 18 -16.17 6.12 -0.84
N ARG A 19 -16.79 7.23 -1.25
CA ARG A 19 -17.99 7.76 -0.61
C ARG A 19 -19.18 7.56 -1.54
N LYS A 20 -20.18 6.82 -1.08
CA LYS A 20 -21.43 6.59 -1.83
C LYS A 20 -22.62 7.05 -0.99
N ASN A 21 -23.40 8.00 -1.51
CA ASN A 21 -24.58 8.57 -0.83
C ASN A 21 -24.29 9.02 0.62
N ASP A 22 -23.23 9.82 0.80
CA ASP A 22 -22.74 10.30 2.11
C ASP A 22 -22.32 9.22 3.11
N ARG A 23 -22.20 7.95 2.68
CA ARG A 23 -21.60 6.88 3.47
C ARG A 23 -20.20 6.56 2.98
N LEU A 24 -19.26 6.47 3.92
CA LEU A 24 -17.92 5.95 3.68
C LEU A 24 -17.96 4.43 3.56
N LEU A 25 -17.46 3.92 2.44
CA LEU A 25 -17.28 2.49 2.23
C LEU A 25 -15.92 2.08 2.81
N THR A 26 -15.88 1.83 4.11
CA THR A 26 -14.66 1.45 4.84
C THR A 26 -14.24 0.00 4.61
N ASP A 27 -15.10 -0.82 4.00
CA ASP A 27 -14.86 -2.24 3.77
C ASP A 27 -13.71 -2.50 2.79
N ARG A 28 -13.47 -1.56 1.87
CA ARG A 28 -12.40 -1.66 0.87
C ARG A 28 -11.64 -0.36 0.73
N ILE A 29 -10.32 -0.50 0.71
CA ILE A 29 -9.37 0.58 0.47
C ILE A 29 -8.95 0.51 -1.00
N GLN A 30 -9.10 1.61 -1.72
CA GLN A 30 -8.51 1.75 -3.04
C GLN A 30 -7.07 2.21 -2.88
N VAL A 31 -6.11 1.43 -3.40
CA VAL A 31 -4.70 1.81 -3.47
C VAL A 31 -4.33 1.93 -4.94
N ILE A 32 -3.88 3.12 -5.36
CA ILE A 32 -3.47 3.40 -6.73
C ILE A 32 -1.98 3.68 -6.76
N PHE A 33 -1.26 2.96 -7.60
CA PHE A 33 0.15 3.18 -7.87
C PHE A 33 0.48 2.65 -9.27
N LYS A 34 1.47 3.26 -9.93
CA LYS A 34 1.91 2.84 -11.28
C LYS A 34 0.75 2.71 -12.28
N GLU A 35 -0.14 3.70 -12.28
CA GLU A 35 -1.36 3.76 -13.12
C GLU A 35 -2.36 2.60 -12.89
N THR A 36 -2.11 1.74 -11.90
CA THR A 36 -2.93 0.58 -11.58
C THR A 36 -3.66 0.82 -10.27
N GLY A 37 -4.97 0.56 -10.26
CA GLY A 37 -5.80 0.67 -9.08
C GLY A 37 -6.18 -0.69 -8.52
N PHE A 38 -5.85 -0.93 -7.25
CA PHE A 38 -6.21 -2.14 -6.53
C PHE A 38 -7.28 -1.86 -5.48
N TYR A 39 -8.31 -2.70 -5.45
CA TYR A 39 -9.32 -2.71 -4.40
C TYR A 39 -8.97 -3.77 -3.37
N PHE A 40 -8.43 -3.35 -2.23
CA PHE A 40 -8.00 -4.26 -1.17
C PHE A 40 -8.90 -4.16 0.05
N THR A 41 -9.10 -5.28 0.75
CA THR A 41 -9.54 -5.24 2.15
C THR A 41 -8.38 -4.82 3.05
N ARG A 42 -8.66 -4.46 4.31
CA ARG A 42 -7.60 -4.13 5.28
C ARG A 42 -6.59 -5.26 5.44
N GLU A 43 -7.06 -6.50 5.48
CA GLU A 43 -6.22 -7.70 5.60
C GLU A 43 -5.36 -7.90 4.35
N GLU A 44 -5.88 -7.57 3.16
CA GLU A 44 -5.11 -7.60 1.92
C GLU A 44 -4.02 -6.53 1.89
N VAL A 45 -4.30 -5.31 2.36
CA VAL A 45 -3.27 -4.27 2.51
C VAL A 45 -2.19 -4.70 3.51
N GLN A 46 -2.57 -5.31 4.64
CA GLN A 46 -1.62 -5.85 5.62
C GLN A 46 -0.75 -6.97 5.01
N ARG A 47 -1.38 -7.93 4.33
CA ARG A 47 -0.65 -8.99 3.62
C ARG A 47 0.29 -8.41 2.57
N PHE A 48 -0.14 -7.38 1.84
CA PHE A 48 0.71 -6.75 0.85
C PHE A 48 1.93 -6.08 1.48
N ALA A 49 1.73 -5.35 2.58
CA ALA A 49 2.81 -4.72 3.33
C ALA A 49 3.83 -5.77 3.82
N CYS A 50 3.36 -6.92 4.33
CA CYS A 50 4.25 -8.03 4.72
C CYS A 50 5.07 -8.56 3.53
N ILE A 51 4.42 -8.80 2.38
CA ILE A 51 5.11 -9.28 1.17
C ILE A 51 6.18 -8.27 0.72
N VAL A 52 5.85 -6.98 0.71
CA VAL A 52 6.77 -5.90 0.33
C VAL A 52 7.94 -5.82 1.30
N ASN A 53 7.70 -5.93 2.61
CA ASN A 53 8.73 -5.92 3.64
C ASN A 53 9.67 -7.12 3.53
N GLU A 54 9.13 -8.33 3.36
CA GLU A 54 9.97 -9.51 3.14
C GLU A 54 10.85 -9.38 1.90
N MET A 55 10.32 -8.81 0.82
CA MET A 55 11.09 -8.56 -0.40
C MET A 55 12.15 -7.48 -0.17
N TYR A 56 11.82 -6.40 0.54
CA TYR A 56 12.76 -5.33 0.88
C TYR A 56 13.93 -5.84 1.73
N ASP A 57 13.66 -6.68 2.72
CA ASP A 57 14.67 -7.29 3.58
C ASP A 57 15.55 -8.29 2.82
N LYS A 58 14.95 -9.12 1.96
CA LYS A 58 15.69 -10.06 1.08
C LYS A 58 16.56 -9.33 0.04
N ASN A 59 16.14 -8.14 -0.38
CA ASN A 59 16.85 -7.33 -1.37
C ASN A 59 18.03 -6.53 -0.82
N HIS A 60 18.24 -6.51 0.51
CA HIS A 60 19.49 -6.04 1.12
C HIS A 60 20.62 -7.05 0.88
N CYS A 61 21.01 -7.20 -0.38
CA CYS A 61 22.13 -8.03 -0.81
C CYS A 61 23.46 -7.41 -0.32
N GLY A 62 23.85 -7.75 0.91
CA GLY A 62 25.10 -7.35 1.53
C GLY A 62 26.37 -7.78 0.76
N GLY A 63 26.25 -8.75 -0.17
CA GLY A 63 27.38 -9.32 -0.93
C GLY A 63 27.24 -9.31 -2.45
N CYS A 64 26.23 -8.67 -3.03
CA CYS A 64 26.06 -8.67 -4.49
C CYS A 64 26.95 -7.59 -5.15
N GLY A 65 27.97 -8.02 -5.90
CA GLY A 65 28.83 -7.14 -6.73
C GLY A 65 28.10 -6.37 -7.84
N PHE A 66 26.78 -6.58 -7.98
CA PHE A 66 25.87 -5.94 -8.92
C PHE A 66 24.87 -5.01 -8.24
N ARG A 67 25.23 -4.37 -7.11
CA ARG A 67 24.40 -3.37 -6.39
C ARG A 67 23.72 -2.33 -7.30
N ASN A 68 24.30 -2.03 -8.46
CA ASN A 68 23.76 -1.06 -9.42
C ASN A 68 23.05 -1.67 -10.65
N LYS A 69 22.94 -2.99 -10.79
CA LYS A 69 22.38 -3.66 -12.00
C LYS A 69 21.16 -4.55 -11.77
N CYS A 70 20.77 -4.86 -10.54
CA CYS A 70 19.46 -5.49 -10.26
C CYS A 70 18.35 -4.44 -10.41
N HIS A 71 17.98 -4.13 -11.66
CA HIS A 71 17.13 -2.98 -11.95
C HIS A 71 15.64 -3.23 -11.71
N ARG A 72 15.15 -4.48 -11.68
CA ARG A 72 13.72 -4.80 -11.54
C ARG A 72 13.52 -6.13 -10.80
N PHE A 73 12.56 -6.15 -9.90
CA PHE A 73 12.12 -7.28 -9.09
C PHE A 73 10.66 -7.59 -9.42
N LEU A 74 10.29 -8.87 -9.30
CA LEU A 74 8.91 -9.29 -9.44
C LEU A 74 8.25 -9.25 -8.06
N LEU A 75 7.41 -8.23 -7.85
CA LEU A 75 6.62 -8.06 -6.64
C LEU A 75 5.31 -8.82 -6.80
N LYS A 76 5.07 -9.77 -5.90
CA LYS A 76 3.78 -10.45 -5.79
C LYS A 76 2.77 -9.53 -5.12
N THR A 77 1.57 -9.43 -5.69
CA THR A 77 0.47 -8.73 -5.05
C THR A 77 -0.42 -9.73 -4.28
N PRO A 78 -1.30 -9.27 -3.38
CA PRO A 78 -2.29 -10.14 -2.76
C PRO A 78 -3.29 -10.77 -3.75
N VAL A 79 -3.34 -10.25 -4.98
CA VAL A 79 -4.10 -10.83 -6.10
C VAL A 79 -3.21 -11.85 -6.77
N ASN A 80 -3.56 -13.14 -6.68
CA ASN A 80 -2.71 -14.26 -7.12
C ASN A 80 -2.32 -14.18 -8.61
N GLU A 81 -3.15 -13.54 -9.42
CA GLU A 81 -2.99 -13.43 -10.86
C GLU A 81 -2.17 -12.20 -11.29
N ILE A 82 -1.79 -11.32 -10.35
CA ILE A 82 -1.08 -10.07 -10.66
C ILE A 82 0.28 -10.04 -9.97
N GLU A 83 1.32 -10.03 -10.79
CA GLU A 83 2.70 -9.77 -10.38
C GLU A 83 3.21 -8.50 -11.08
N LEU A 84 3.96 -7.67 -10.35
CA LEU A 84 4.40 -6.36 -10.83
C LEU A 84 5.93 -6.30 -10.90
N ALA A 85 6.47 -5.86 -12.03
CA ALA A 85 7.90 -5.59 -12.14
C ALA A 85 8.21 -4.19 -11.59
N VAL A 86 8.94 -4.12 -10.46
CA VAL A 86 9.26 -2.88 -9.72
C VAL A 86 10.76 -2.74 -9.51
N SER A 87 11.29 -1.51 -9.57
CA SER A 87 12.66 -1.19 -9.17
C SER A 87 12.80 -1.14 -7.65
N ALA A 88 14.03 -1.04 -7.14
CA ALA A 88 14.29 -0.91 -5.71
C ALA A 88 13.64 0.35 -5.11
N GLN A 89 13.69 1.48 -5.84
CA GLN A 89 13.07 2.72 -5.40
C GLN A 89 11.54 2.58 -5.37
N GLU A 90 10.95 2.04 -6.45
CA GLU A 90 9.50 1.79 -6.48
C GLU A 90 9.05 0.86 -5.35
N LEU A 91 9.87 -0.12 -4.96
CA LEU A 91 9.56 -1.00 -3.82
C LEU A 91 9.52 -0.23 -2.49
N ILE A 92 10.43 0.72 -2.28
CA ILE A 92 10.45 1.60 -1.10
C ILE A 92 9.20 2.50 -1.10
N ASP A 93 8.86 3.08 -2.24
CA ASP A 93 7.73 3.99 -2.34
C ASP A 93 6.39 3.24 -2.16
N ILE A 94 6.30 1.99 -2.64
CA ILE A 94 5.15 1.11 -2.37
C ILE A 94 5.08 0.75 -0.88
N LYS A 95 6.21 0.43 -0.25
CA LYS A 95 6.27 0.14 1.19
C LYS A 95 5.73 1.31 2.00
N ASP A 96 6.22 2.52 1.73
CA ASP A 96 5.77 3.74 2.39
C ASP A 96 4.26 3.98 2.19
N LEU A 97 3.76 3.81 0.96
CA LEU A 97 2.35 3.96 0.65
C LEU A 97 1.47 3.01 1.48
N LEU A 98 1.85 1.73 1.55
CA LEU A 98 1.08 0.71 2.28
C LEU A 98 1.16 0.92 3.80
N GLU A 99 2.35 1.21 4.33
CA GLU A 99 2.56 1.46 5.76
C GLU A 99 1.83 2.73 6.22
N GLY A 100 1.95 3.83 5.46
CA GLY A 100 1.23 5.07 5.73
C GLY A 100 -0.29 4.90 5.68
N THR A 101 -0.78 4.11 4.71
CA THR A 101 -2.20 3.75 4.64
C THR A 101 -2.66 2.99 5.88
N LEU A 102 -1.95 1.92 6.27
CA LEU A 102 -2.28 1.14 7.45
C LEU A 102 -2.22 1.96 8.74
N PHE A 103 -1.21 2.84 8.86
CA PHE A 103 -1.06 3.72 10.00
C PHE A 103 -2.27 4.65 10.15
N THR A 104 -2.66 5.36 9.08
CA THR A 104 -3.82 6.26 9.12
C THR A 104 -5.11 5.53 9.43
N VAL A 105 -5.32 4.34 8.84
CA VAL A 105 -6.52 3.53 9.12
C VAL A 105 -6.56 3.12 10.60
N ASN A 106 -5.45 2.63 11.14
CA ASN A 106 -5.35 2.22 12.54
C ASN A 106 -5.53 3.41 13.50
N LEU A 107 -4.98 4.57 13.15
CA LEU A 107 -5.11 5.79 13.94
C LEU A 107 -6.56 6.27 13.99
N ASN A 108 -7.25 6.29 12.84
CA ASN A 108 -8.65 6.67 12.77
C ASN A 108 -9.54 5.71 13.56
N GLU A 109 -9.28 4.40 13.48
CA GLU A 109 -9.98 3.40 14.29
C GLU A 109 -9.76 3.65 15.78
N TYR A 110 -8.52 3.92 16.20
CA TYR A 110 -8.18 4.23 17.58
C TYR A 110 -8.90 5.48 18.08
N ILE A 111 -8.82 6.59 17.35
CA ILE A 111 -9.49 7.86 17.71
C ILE A 111 -11.01 7.65 17.82
N ASN A 112 -11.61 6.99 16.83
CA ASN A 112 -13.05 6.72 16.82
C ASN A 112 -13.49 5.83 17.98
N ASN A 113 -12.63 4.95 18.49
CA ASN A 113 -12.93 4.13 19.66
C ASN A 113 -12.76 4.91 20.97
N VAL A 114 -11.79 5.83 21.06
CA VAL A 114 -11.60 6.68 22.24
C VAL A 114 -12.69 7.75 22.37
N CYS A 115 -13.14 8.34 21.25
CA CYS A 115 -14.17 9.38 21.22
C CYS A 115 -15.61 8.86 21.34
N LYS A 116 -15.81 7.56 21.58
CA LYS A 116 -17.14 6.96 21.84
C LYS A 116 -17.57 7.00 23.32
N ASN A 117 -16.77 7.62 24.19
CA ASN A 117 -17.10 7.92 25.58
C ASN A 117 -17.72 9.32 25.71
#